data_AF-A0A1E4NCC1-F1
#
_entry.id   AF-A0A1E4NCC1-F1
#
_cell.length_a   1.000
_cell.length_b   1.000
_cell.length_c   1.000
_cell.angle_alpha   90.00
_cell.angle_beta   90.00
_cell.angle_gamma   90.00
#
_symmetry.space_group_name_H-M   'P 1'
#
loop_
_entity.id
_entity.type
_entity.pdbx_description
1 polymer ?
#
loop_
_entity_poly.entity_id
_entity_poly.type
_entity_poly.pdbx_seq_one_letter_code
_entity_poly.pdbx_strand_id
1 'polypeptide(L)'
;MAVSVLAWMAWHARVPSFSTVDIADVVKEKEAQFTALLSKPSVSDADRQAAYLLVQKLGPEIEQAVARIQRECSCTLLVKSAVVAGASSDLTPRLRELLGMQGGTR
;
A
#
# COMPACT_ATOMS: atom_id res chain seq x y z
N MET A 1 -39.70 22.29 -5.50
CA MET A 1 -38.74 22.65 -6.54
C MET A 1 -37.31 22.77 -6.01
N ALA A 2 -37.02 23.53 -4.94
CA ALA A 2 -35.66 23.64 -4.40
C ALA A 2 -35.08 22.33 -3.82
N VAL A 3 -35.91 21.53 -3.14
CA VAL A 3 -35.50 20.22 -2.56
C VAL A 3 -35.04 19.25 -3.66
N SER A 4 -35.70 19.27 -4.82
CA SER A 4 -35.38 18.46 -5.98
C SER A 4 -34.01 18.81 -6.57
N VAL A 5 -33.69 20.12 -6.64
CA VAL A 5 -32.41 20.62 -7.16
C VAL A 5 -31.26 20.30 -6.21
N LEU A 6 -31.47 20.44 -4.90
CA LEU A 6 -30.47 20.11 -3.87
C LEU A 6 -30.15 18.61 -3.86
N ALA A 7 -31.15 17.75 -4.00
CA ALA A 7 -30.95 16.30 -4.11
C ALA A 7 -30.15 15.92 -5.37
N TRP A 8 -30.43 16.57 -6.50
CA TRP A 8 -29.75 16.33 -7.76
C TRP A 8 -28.28 16.79 -7.74
N MET A 9 -28.02 17.97 -7.16
CA MET A 9 -26.66 18.47 -6.94
C MET A 9 -25.85 17.58 -5.99
N ALA A 10 -26.46 17.11 -4.89
CA ALA A 10 -25.79 16.22 -3.94
C ALA A 10 -25.51 14.83 -4.54
N TRP A 11 -26.34 14.36 -5.47
CA TRP A 11 -26.10 13.13 -6.21
C TRP A 11 -24.93 13.26 -7.18
N HIS A 12 -24.82 14.39 -7.90
CA HIS A 12 -23.78 14.61 -8.90
C HIS A 12 -22.44 15.15 -8.34
N ALA A 13 -22.43 15.73 -7.15
CA ALA A 13 -21.21 16.29 -6.55
C ALA A 13 -20.25 15.25 -5.94
N ARG A 14 -20.60 13.95 -5.92
CA ARG A 14 -19.66 12.90 -5.46
C ARG A 14 -18.62 12.60 -6.52
N VAL A 15 -17.62 13.47 -6.64
CA VAL A 15 -16.40 13.15 -7.38
C VAL A 15 -15.64 12.05 -6.62
N PRO A 16 -15.33 10.90 -7.23
CA PRO A 16 -14.51 9.89 -6.58
C PRO A 16 -13.12 10.46 -6.32
N SER A 17 -12.64 10.37 -5.09
CA SER A 17 -11.26 10.72 -4.76
C SER A 17 -10.35 9.55 -5.15
N PHE A 18 -9.33 9.83 -5.96
CA PHE A 18 -8.32 8.85 -6.33
C PHE A 18 -7.06 9.08 -5.51
N SER A 19 -6.43 8.00 -5.09
CA SER A 19 -5.11 8.03 -4.44
C SER A 19 -4.29 6.87 -4.93
N THR A 20 -2.98 7.02 -4.91
CA THR A 20 -2.05 6.03 -5.47
C THR A 20 -1.27 5.33 -4.37
N VAL A 21 -0.97 4.07 -4.58
CA VAL A 21 -0.02 3.29 -3.78
C VAL A 21 0.98 2.60 -4.70
N ASP A 22 2.25 2.60 -4.31
CA ASP A 22 3.30 1.86 -5.00
C ASP A 22 3.55 0.52 -4.30
N ILE A 23 2.78 -0.49 -4.70
CA ILE A 23 2.91 -1.85 -4.16
C ILE A 23 4.23 -2.48 -4.64
N ALA A 24 4.68 -2.15 -5.87
CA ALA A 24 5.90 -2.72 -6.43
C ALA A 24 7.14 -2.27 -5.66
N ASP A 25 7.21 -0.99 -5.29
CA ASP A 25 8.28 -0.42 -4.47
C ASP A 25 8.35 -1.08 -3.07
N VAL A 26 7.18 -1.27 -2.44
CA VAL A 26 7.07 -1.96 -1.14
C VAL A 26 7.52 -3.42 -1.23
N VAL A 27 7.06 -4.15 -2.25
CA VAL A 27 7.45 -5.55 -2.47
C VAL A 27 8.95 -5.65 -2.70
N LYS A 28 9.52 -4.78 -3.54
CA LYS A 28 10.95 -4.74 -3.84
C LYS A 28 11.80 -4.52 -2.59
N GLU A 29 11.37 -3.66 -1.68
CA GLU A 29 12.07 -3.45 -0.40
C GLU A 29 12.03 -4.68 0.51
N LYS A 30 10.88 -5.38 0.55
CA LYS A 30 10.75 -6.64 1.31
C LYS A 30 11.55 -7.78 0.68
N GLU A 31 11.63 -7.84 -0.65
CA GLU A 31 12.53 -8.76 -1.37
C GLU A 31 13.99 -8.49 -1.03
N ALA A 32 14.41 -7.22 -0.98
CA ALA A 32 15.77 -6.87 -0.55
C ALA A 32 16.03 -7.29 0.91
N GLN A 33 15.06 -7.13 1.80
CA GLN A 33 15.15 -7.62 3.19
C GLN A 33 15.31 -9.14 3.24
N PHE A 34 14.54 -9.88 2.44
CA PHE A 34 14.65 -11.33 2.31
C PHE A 34 16.03 -11.76 1.80
N THR A 35 16.53 -11.14 0.72
CA THR A 35 17.86 -11.41 0.19
C THR A 35 18.96 -11.12 1.22
N ALA A 36 18.83 -10.04 1.99
CA ALA A 36 19.78 -9.69 3.05
C ALA A 36 19.81 -10.72 4.21
N LEU A 37 18.67 -11.35 4.53
CA LEU A 37 18.63 -12.43 5.53
C LEU A 37 19.39 -13.67 5.03
N LEU A 38 19.24 -14.03 3.76
CA LEU A 38 19.80 -15.26 3.20
C LEU A 38 21.23 -15.13 2.65
N SER A 39 21.74 -13.92 2.45
CA SER A 39 23.10 -13.70 1.91
C SER A 39 24.20 -13.72 2.98
N LYS A 40 23.85 -13.92 4.26
CA LYS A 40 24.83 -13.94 5.35
C LYS A 40 25.71 -15.21 5.26
N PRO A 41 27.02 -15.13 5.56
CA PRO A 41 27.92 -16.29 5.47
C PRO A 41 27.53 -17.49 6.36
N SER A 42 26.73 -17.27 7.40
CA SER A 42 26.36 -18.26 8.42
C SER A 42 24.85 -18.30 8.65
N VAL A 43 24.06 -18.45 7.58
CA VAL A 43 22.60 -18.59 7.68
C VAL A 43 22.24 -19.91 8.35
N SER A 44 21.56 -19.82 9.50
CA SER A 44 21.01 -20.97 10.20
C SER A 44 19.69 -21.44 9.59
N ASP A 45 19.23 -22.64 9.94
CA ASP A 45 17.89 -23.11 9.56
C ASP A 45 16.78 -22.23 10.14
N ALA A 46 17.01 -21.64 11.32
CA ALA A 46 16.10 -20.67 11.91
C ALA A 46 16.00 -19.39 11.07
N ASP A 47 17.13 -18.89 10.53
CA ASP A 47 17.14 -17.74 9.61
C ASP A 47 16.40 -18.05 8.30
N ARG A 48 16.58 -19.26 7.75
CA ARG A 48 15.84 -19.71 6.56
C ARG A 48 14.34 -19.74 6.83
N GLN A 49 13.93 -20.32 7.96
CA GLN A 49 12.53 -20.39 8.35
C GLN A 49 11.93 -18.99 8.54
N ALA A 50 12.66 -18.08 9.17
CA ALA A 50 12.24 -16.69 9.32
C ALA A 50 12.08 -15.99 7.96
N ALA A 51 13.00 -16.23 7.03
CA ALA A 51 12.94 -15.69 5.67
C ALA A 51 11.72 -16.23 4.89
N TYR A 52 11.41 -17.53 5.00
CA TYR A 52 10.21 -18.09 4.38
C TYR A 52 8.91 -17.51 4.96
N LEU A 53 8.85 -17.35 6.28
CA LEU A 53 7.69 -16.73 6.95
C LEU A 53 7.49 -15.28 6.51
N LEU A 54 8.57 -14.52 6.26
CA LEU A 54 8.50 -13.16 5.75
C LEU A 54 7.80 -13.11 4.38
N VAL A 55 8.20 -13.99 3.44
CA VAL A 55 7.60 -14.04 2.10
C VAL A 55 6.15 -14.52 2.15
N GLN A 56 5.86 -15.53 2.97
CA GLN A 56 4.52 -16.10 3.08
C GLN A 56 3.48 -15.10 3.58
N LYS A 57 3.86 -14.21 4.51
CA LYS A 57 2.93 -13.24 5.11
C LYS A 57 2.76 -11.97 4.29
N LEU A 58 3.70 -11.67 3.40
CA LEU A 58 3.77 -10.38 2.70
C LEU A 58 2.49 -10.04 1.90
N GLY A 59 2.00 -10.97 1.08
CA GLY A 59 0.80 -10.74 0.27
C GLY A 59 -0.43 -10.40 1.10
N PRO A 60 -0.84 -11.27 2.06
CA PRO A 60 -1.95 -11.00 2.96
C PRO A 60 -1.80 -9.70 3.77
N GLU A 61 -0.59 -9.37 4.24
CA GLU A 61 -0.33 -8.14 4.99
C GLU A 61 -0.53 -6.89 4.11
N ILE A 62 -0.05 -6.92 2.86
CA ILE A 62 -0.28 -5.83 1.89
C ILE A 62 -1.77 -5.66 1.63
N GLU A 63 -2.51 -6.75 1.35
CA GLU A 63 -3.95 -6.69 1.08
C GLU A 63 -4.73 -6.08 2.26
N GLN A 64 -4.42 -6.51 3.48
CA GLN A 64 -5.03 -5.98 4.69
C GLN A 64 -4.71 -4.50 4.91
N ALA A 65 -3.45 -4.10 4.69
CA ALA A 65 -3.02 -2.71 4.81
C ALA A 65 -3.70 -1.81 3.76
N VAL A 66 -3.76 -2.24 2.50
CA VAL A 66 -4.46 -1.54 1.42
C VAL A 66 -5.94 -1.38 1.73
N ALA A 67 -6.62 -2.44 2.18
CA ALA A 67 -8.03 -2.37 2.56
C ALA A 67 -8.27 -1.41 3.73
N ARG A 68 -7.33 -1.34 4.69
CA ARG A 68 -7.38 -0.37 5.80
C ARG A 68 -7.22 1.06 5.28
N ILE A 69 -6.22 1.32 4.44
CA ILE A 69 -5.99 2.65 3.85
C ILE A 69 -7.22 3.11 3.08
N GLN A 70 -7.79 2.23 2.25
CA GLN A 70 -8.98 2.53 1.46
C GLN A 70 -10.15 3.00 2.35
N ARG A 71 -10.36 2.36 3.50
CA ARG A 71 -11.37 2.77 4.49
C ARG A 71 -11.02 4.09 5.16
N GLU A 72 -9.75 4.29 5.54
CA GLU A 72 -9.28 5.53 6.18
C GLU A 72 -9.44 6.75 5.27
N CYS A 73 -9.11 6.64 3.97
CA CYS A 73 -9.24 7.74 3.01
C CYS A 73 -10.63 7.86 2.39
N SER A 74 -11.47 6.81 2.45
CA SER A 74 -12.72 6.70 1.69
C SER A 74 -12.53 6.99 0.18
N CYS A 75 -11.42 6.51 -0.37
CA CYS A 75 -10.95 6.80 -1.73
C CYS A 75 -10.83 5.54 -2.58
N THR A 76 -10.75 5.70 -3.90
CA THR A 76 -10.34 4.64 -4.82
C THR A 76 -8.83 4.61 -4.91
N LEU A 77 -8.23 3.50 -4.47
CA LEU A 77 -6.79 3.27 -4.57
C LEU A 77 -6.41 2.74 -5.96
N LEU A 78 -5.37 3.32 -6.52
CA LEU A 78 -4.79 2.93 -7.81
C LEU A 78 -3.34 2.51 -7.61
N VAL A 79 -2.88 1.58 -8.43
CA VAL A 79 -1.46 1.24 -8.50
C VAL A 79 -0.72 2.36 -9.20
N LYS A 80 0.30 2.94 -8.56
CA LYS A 80 1.02 4.12 -9.06
C LYS A 80 1.55 3.96 -10.49
N SER A 81 2.07 2.77 -10.84
CA SER A 81 2.59 2.46 -12.17
C SER A 81 1.52 2.35 -13.27
N ALA A 82 0.24 2.24 -12.91
CA ALA A 82 -0.88 2.18 -13.85
C ALA A 82 -1.47 3.57 -14.17
N VAL A 83 -1.05 4.62 -13.46
CA VAL A 83 -1.56 5.99 -13.63
C VAL A 83 -0.64 6.77 -14.55
N VAL A 84 -1.16 7.21 -15.70
CA VAL A 84 -0.39 7.94 -16.72
C VAL A 84 -0.28 9.44 -16.39
N ALA A 85 -1.36 10.03 -15.89
CA ALA A 85 -1.43 11.45 -15.52
C ALA A 85 -2.60 11.70 -14.54
N GLY A 86 -2.51 12.80 -13.79
CA GLY A 86 -3.54 13.24 -12.84
C GLY A 86 -2.97 13.57 -11.47
N ALA A 87 -3.65 14.46 -10.73
CA ALA A 87 -3.29 14.74 -9.35
C ALA A 87 -3.88 13.66 -8.43
N SER A 88 -3.02 12.99 -7.67
CA SER A 88 -3.42 11.99 -6.66
C SER A 88 -2.48 12.05 -5.47
N SER A 89 -3.02 11.86 -4.27
CA SER A 89 -2.21 11.71 -3.07
C SER A 89 -1.49 10.36 -3.10
N ASP A 90 -0.19 10.37 -2.82
CA ASP A 90 0.61 9.14 -2.67
C ASP A 90 0.49 8.61 -1.23
N LEU A 91 -0.14 7.46 -1.08
CA LEU A 91 -0.36 6.79 0.20
C LEU A 91 0.65 5.66 0.46
N THR A 92 1.68 5.54 -0.37
CA THR A 92 2.80 4.60 -0.15
C THR A 92 3.47 4.77 1.22
N PRO A 93 3.67 6.01 1.76
CA PRO A 93 4.21 6.17 3.12
C PRO A 93 3.32 5.54 4.19
N ARG A 94 1.99 5.66 4.05
CA ARG A 94 1.02 5.05 4.96
C ARG A 94 1.03 3.52 4.84
N LEU A 95 1.18 2.99 3.63
CA LEU A 95 1.33 1.55 3.41
C LEU A 95 2.59 1.01 4.11
N ARG A 96 3.73 1.69 3.96
CA ARG A 96 5.00 1.36 4.64
C ARG A 96 4.84 1.36 6.16
N GLU A 97 4.15 2.35 6.71
CA GLU A 97 3.85 2.43 8.14
C GLU A 97 3.04 1.22 8.62
N LEU A 98 1.97 0.85 7.92
CA LEU A 98 1.13 -0.30 8.28
C LEU A 98 1.88 -1.64 8.19
N LEU A 99 2.88 -1.73 7.31
CA LEU A 99 3.74 -2.91 7.14
C LEU A 99 4.97 -2.91 8.05
N GLY A 100 5.05 -1.97 9.00
CA GLY A 100 6.15 -1.84 9.95
C GLY A 100 7.50 -1.53 9.30
N MET A 101 7.50 -0.89 8.14
CA MET A 101 8.71 -0.57 7.36
C MET A 101 9.34 0.78 7.75
N GLN A 102 9.12 1.27 8.98
CA GLN A 102 9.71 2.55 9.41
C GLN A 102 11.24 2.41 9.59
N GLY A 103 11.99 2.86 8.58
CA GLY A 103 13.44 2.90 8.60
C GLY A 103 14.05 3.22 7.24
N GLY A 104 13.85 4.43 6.73
CA GLY A 104 14.37 4.84 5.41
C GLY A 104 14.46 6.35 5.20
N THR A 105 14.67 7.15 6.25
CA THR A 105 15.22 8.51 6.12
C THR A 105 16.70 8.46 6.43
N ARG A 106 17.52 8.39 5.38
CA ARG A 106 18.88 8.92 5.35
C ARG A 106 19.06 9.70 4.08
#